data_AF-A0A7J4JSI8-F1
#
_entry.id   AF-A0A7J4JSI8-F1
#
_cell.length_a   1.000
_cell.length_b   1.000
_cell.length_c   1.000
_cell.angle_alpha   90.00
_cell.angle_beta   90.00
_cell.angle_gamma   90.00
#
_symmetry.space_group_name_H-M   'P 1'
#
loop_
_entity.id
_entity.type
_entity.pdbx_description
1 polymer ?
#
loop_
_entity_poly.entity_id
_entity_poly.type
_entity_poly.pdbx_seq_one_letter_code
_entity_poly.pdbx_strand_id
1 'polypeptide(L)'
;MVLDLATGVMLLQNYGLAGLFIVLFLSASLLPFPSEPILVLALKVWPLEQIFLIAIVASTLSAFINYAVGLKGIHTFLVQRDPKHEKQAEKWFKKWGWPVLLLSPWIPFVGDLIPIVAGTLAMDWKHFLVVIVAGRAIKTLAILWFGQALFGILGF
;
A
#
# COMPACT_ATOMS: atom_id res chain seq x y z
N MET A 1 -5.03 -13.05 22.55
CA MET A 1 -5.84 -11.85 22.17
C MET A 1 -5.16 -10.55 22.60
N VAL A 2 -4.28 -10.59 23.61
CA VAL A 2 -3.16 -9.67 23.86
C VAL A 2 -1.89 -10.36 23.35
N LEU A 3 -1.64 -10.33 22.04
CA LEU A 3 -0.24 -10.36 21.58
C LEU A 3 0.22 -8.93 21.81
N ASP A 4 0.82 -8.73 22.98
CA ASP A 4 0.82 -7.47 23.73
C ASP A 4 1.26 -6.29 22.88
N LEU A 5 0.58 -5.15 23.03
CA LEU A 5 0.95 -3.90 22.35
C LEU A 5 2.41 -3.56 22.68
N ALA A 6 2.84 -3.91 23.89
CA ALA A 6 4.22 -3.89 24.35
C ALA A 6 5.13 -4.81 23.53
N THR A 7 4.73 -6.06 23.28
CA THR A 7 5.49 -6.99 22.43
C THR A 7 5.65 -6.45 21.00
N GLY A 8 4.59 -5.86 20.44
CA GLY A 8 4.65 -5.21 19.11
C GLY A 8 5.66 -4.06 19.08
N VAL A 9 5.61 -3.17 20.08
CA VAL A 9 6.58 -2.07 20.24
C VAL A 9 8.00 -2.59 20.44
N MET A 10 8.19 -3.60 21.27
CA MET A 10 9.50 -4.23 21.51
C MET A 10 10.07 -4.87 20.25
N LEU A 11 9.24 -5.55 19.44
CA LEU A 11 9.66 -6.11 18.16
C LEU A 11 10.09 -4.99 17.19
N LEU A 12 9.33 -3.91 17.09
CA LEU A 12 9.73 -2.75 16.28
C LEU A 12 11.08 -2.19 16.77
N GLN A 13 11.24 -1.95 18.07
CA GLN A 13 12.51 -1.48 18.63
C GLN A 13 13.69 -2.41 18.31
N ASN A 14 13.51 -3.72 18.44
CA ASN A 14 14.57 -4.71 18.20
C ASN A 14 14.97 -4.83 16.73
N TYR A 15 13.99 -4.79 15.81
CA TYR A 15 14.25 -4.93 14.37
C TYR A 15 14.46 -3.60 13.63
N GLY A 16 14.25 -2.47 14.31
CA GLY A 16 14.51 -1.16 13.75
C GLY A 16 13.56 -0.76 12.61
N LEU A 17 13.94 0.30 11.90
CA LEU A 17 13.26 0.74 10.67
C LEU A 17 13.29 -0.32 9.57
N ALA A 18 14.28 -1.22 9.57
CA ALA A 18 14.36 -2.34 8.63
C ALA A 18 13.23 -3.36 8.87
N GLY A 19 12.95 -3.70 10.13
CA GLY A 19 11.79 -4.53 10.48
C GLY A 19 10.47 -3.91 10.06
N LEU A 20 10.31 -2.61 10.32
CA LEU A 20 9.13 -1.85 9.87
C LEU A 20 8.98 -1.90 8.35
N PHE A 21 10.06 -1.67 7.60
CA PHE A 21 10.08 -1.78 6.14
C PHE A 21 9.60 -3.14 5.67
N ILE A 22 10.18 -4.24 6.19
CA ILE A 22 9.84 -5.60 5.78
C ILE A 22 8.36 -5.89 6.02
N VAL A 23 7.85 -5.53 7.19
CA VAL A 23 6.45 -5.77 7.56
C VAL A 23 5.51 -4.98 6.66
N LEU A 24 5.75 -3.69 6.44
CA LEU A 24 4.93 -2.85 5.56
C LEU A 24 4.99 -3.32 4.10
N PHE A 25 6.16 -3.74 3.64
CA PHE A 25 6.38 -4.26 2.30
C PHE A 25 5.58 -5.56 2.07
N LEU A 26 5.70 -6.53 2.97
CA LEU A 26 5.02 -7.82 2.88
C LEU A 26 3.50 -7.67 2.99
N SER A 27 3.05 -6.80 3.90
CA SER A 27 1.63 -6.48 4.10
C SER A 27 0.98 -5.82 2.89
N ALA A 28 1.76 -5.11 2.07
CA ALA A 28 1.25 -4.44 0.87
C ALA A 28 1.41 -5.27 -0.43
N SER A 29 2.17 -6.38 -0.38
CA SER A 29 2.47 -7.19 -1.58
C SER A 29 1.82 -8.57 -1.55
N LEU A 30 2.01 -9.35 -0.48
CA LEU A 30 1.71 -10.79 -0.47
C LEU A 30 0.52 -11.16 0.42
N LEU A 31 0.36 -10.45 1.51
CA LEU A 31 -0.65 -10.72 2.52
C LEU A 31 -1.46 -9.44 2.63
N PRO A 32 -2.68 -9.36 2.07
CA PRO A 32 -3.48 -8.15 2.15
C PRO A 32 -3.95 -7.99 3.60
N PHE A 33 -3.08 -7.45 4.44
CA PHE A 33 -3.29 -7.18 5.84
C PHE A 33 -3.36 -5.67 6.05
N PRO A 34 -4.20 -5.21 6.98
CA PRO A 34 -4.22 -3.80 7.37
C PRO A 34 -2.86 -3.39 7.93
N SER A 35 -2.18 -2.45 7.26
CA SER A 35 -0.90 -1.88 7.71
C SER A 35 -1.09 -0.69 8.65
N GLU A 36 -2.31 -0.20 8.78
CA GLU A 36 -2.69 0.97 9.56
C GLU A 36 -2.33 0.84 11.05
N PRO A 37 -2.62 -0.28 11.74
CA PRO A 37 -2.27 -0.41 13.16
C PRO A 37 -0.76 -0.36 13.39
N ILE A 38 0.03 -0.90 12.45
CA ILE A 38 1.49 -0.99 12.56
C ILE A 38 2.10 0.41 12.42
N LEU A 39 1.58 1.23 11.51
CA LEU A 39 1.98 2.63 11.33
C LEU A 39 1.69 3.47 12.59
N VAL A 40 0.51 3.28 13.18
CA VAL A 40 0.14 4.00 14.42
C VAL A 40 1.00 3.52 15.60
N LEU A 41 1.31 2.23 15.71
CA LEU A 41 2.20 1.72 16.75
C LEU A 41 3.64 2.23 16.60
N ALA A 42 4.14 2.37 15.36
CA ALA A 42 5.48 2.85 15.09
C ALA A 42 5.72 4.28 15.62
N LEU A 43 4.67 5.12 15.72
CA LEU A 43 4.76 6.48 16.29
C LEU A 43 5.19 6.50 17.76
N LYS A 44 5.05 5.38 18.49
CA LYS A 44 5.57 5.24 19.86
C LYS A 44 7.09 5.03 19.91
N VAL A 45 7.72 4.74 18.78
CA VAL A 45 9.13 4.35 18.69
C VAL A 45 9.96 5.37 17.90
N TRP A 46 9.42 5.87 16.78
CA TRP A 46 10.13 6.77 15.88
C TRP A 46 9.30 8.01 15.54
N PRO A 47 9.95 9.11 15.12
CA PRO A 47 9.25 10.30 14.67
C PRO A 47 8.53 10.05 13.34
N LEU A 48 7.48 10.83 13.09
CA LEU A 48 6.56 10.68 11.97
C LEU A 48 7.29 10.66 10.61
N GLU A 49 8.30 11.51 10.44
CA GLU A 49 9.03 11.67 9.18
C GLU A 49 9.78 10.39 8.79
N GLN A 50 10.38 9.70 9.76
CA GLN A 50 11.11 8.46 9.52
C GLN A 50 10.15 7.33 9.12
N ILE A 51 9.03 7.23 9.82
CA ILE A 51 7.99 6.23 9.54
C ILE A 51 7.39 6.48 8.16
N PHE A 52 7.08 7.75 7.85
CA PHE A 52 6.54 8.15 6.56
C PHE A 52 7.47 7.78 5.41
N LEU A 53 8.76 8.14 5.49
CA LEU A 53 9.74 7.83 4.46
C LEU A 53 9.84 6.31 4.22
N ILE A 54 9.97 5.52 5.30
CA ILE A 54 10.03 4.06 5.19
C ILE A 54 8.76 3.46 4.61
N ALA A 55 7.59 3.92 5.05
CA ALA A 55 6.31 3.46 4.54
C ALA A 55 6.15 3.76 3.04
N ILE A 56 6.61 4.92 2.58
CA ILE A 56 6.56 5.28 1.16
C ILE A 56 7.51 4.43 0.34
N VAL A 57 8.74 4.19 0.80
CA VAL A 57 9.69 3.33 0.09
C VAL A 57 9.16 1.89 0.00
N ALA A 58 8.70 1.32 1.13
CA ALA A 58 8.14 -0.02 1.18
C ALA A 58 6.92 -0.18 0.26
N SER A 59 5.99 0.78 0.34
CA SER A 59 4.76 0.72 -0.44
C SER A 59 4.99 1.03 -1.92
N THR A 60 5.95 1.89 -2.28
CA THR A 60 6.29 2.13 -3.68
C THR A 60 6.88 0.87 -4.32
N LEU A 61 7.78 0.20 -3.59
CA LEU A 61 8.42 -1.02 -4.07
C LEU A 61 7.41 -2.16 -4.25
N SER A 62 6.50 -2.36 -3.30
CA SER A 62 5.45 -3.38 -3.41
C SER A 62 4.48 -3.10 -4.54
N ALA A 63 4.05 -1.84 -4.72
CA ALA A 63 3.19 -1.44 -5.83
C ALA A 63 3.87 -1.68 -7.18
N PHE A 64 5.17 -1.38 -7.29
CA PHE A 64 5.95 -1.63 -8.50
C PHE A 64 6.06 -3.12 -8.82
N ILE A 65 6.29 -3.97 -7.81
CA ILE A 65 6.31 -5.43 -7.99
C ILE A 65 4.95 -5.93 -8.47
N ASN A 66 3.86 -5.51 -7.84
CA ASN A 66 2.50 -5.89 -8.24
C ASN A 66 2.18 -5.44 -9.67
N TYR A 67 2.58 -4.23 -10.04
CA TYR A 67 2.48 -3.73 -11.41
C TYR A 67 3.31 -4.59 -12.39
N ALA A 68 4.55 -4.94 -12.06
CA ALA A 68 5.38 -5.78 -12.90
C ALA A 68 4.82 -7.20 -13.07
N VAL A 69 4.22 -7.77 -12.01
CA VAL A 69 3.49 -9.04 -12.06
C VAL A 69 2.30 -8.95 -13.02
N GLY A 70 1.54 -7.86 -12.95
CA GLY A 70 0.46 -7.57 -13.90
C GLY A 70 0.95 -7.47 -15.34
N LEU A 71 2.04 -6.73 -15.57
CA LEU A 71 2.64 -6.51 -16.90
C LEU A 71 3.15 -7.81 -17.53
N LYS A 72 3.76 -8.70 -16.74
CA LYS A 72 4.22 -10.02 -17.19
C LYS A 72 3.08 -11.03 -17.39
N GLY A 73 1.84 -10.67 -17.07
CA GLY A 73 0.65 -11.46 -17.40
C GLY A 73 0.59 -12.81 -16.70
N ILE A 74 1.20 -12.97 -15.52
CA ILE A 74 1.19 -14.26 -14.80
C ILE A 74 -0.25 -14.67 -14.43
N HIS A 75 -1.15 -13.72 -14.20
CA HIS A 75 -2.59 -14.01 -14.04
C HIS A 75 -3.33 -14.26 -15.36
N THR A 76 -2.77 -13.90 -16.51
CA THR A 76 -3.35 -14.17 -17.85
C THR A 76 -3.29 -15.65 -18.20
N PHE A 77 -2.36 -16.42 -17.60
CA PHE A 77 -2.28 -17.87 -17.80
C PHE A 77 -3.28 -18.70 -16.99
N LEU A 78 -3.88 -18.13 -15.94
CA LEU A 78 -4.70 -18.88 -14.97
C LEU A 78 -6.20 -18.56 -15.02
N VAL A 79 -6.62 -17.46 -15.65
CA VAL A 79 -8.04 -17.05 -15.75
C VAL A 79 -8.39 -16.87 -17.23
N GLN A 80 -9.30 -17.70 -17.76
CA GLN A 80 -9.85 -17.49 -19.10
C GLN A 80 -10.53 -16.12 -19.14
N ARG A 81 -9.97 -15.19 -19.92
CA ARG A 81 -10.50 -13.83 -20.06
C ARG A 81 -11.43 -13.77 -21.25
N ASP A 82 -12.63 -13.25 -21.03
CA ASP A 82 -13.53 -12.86 -22.12
C ASP A 82 -13.01 -11.57 -22.78
N PRO A 83 -12.67 -11.59 -24.08
CA PRO A 83 -12.16 -10.44 -24.81
C PRO A 83 -13.05 -9.20 -24.75
N LYS A 84 -14.37 -9.38 -24.55
CA LYS A 84 -15.32 -8.27 -24.41
C LYS A 84 -15.13 -7.52 -23.09
N HIS A 85 -14.96 -8.26 -22.00
CA HIS A 85 -14.76 -7.70 -20.66
C HIS A 85 -13.42 -6.98 -20.54
N GLU A 86 -12.39 -7.49 -21.21
CA GLU A 86 -11.05 -6.89 -21.24
C GLU A 86 -11.06 -5.52 -21.96
N LYS A 87 -11.68 -5.44 -23.14
CA LYS A 87 -11.83 -4.15 -23.85
C LYS A 87 -12.67 -3.14 -23.07
N GLN A 88 -13.65 -3.60 -22.31
CA GLN A 88 -14.46 -2.73 -21.46
C GLN A 88 -13.68 -2.22 -20.26
N ALA A 89 -12.90 -3.08 -19.60
CA ALA A 89 -11.99 -2.71 -18.52
C ALA A 89 -10.93 -1.71 -19.01
N GLU A 90 -10.32 -1.94 -20.19
CA GLU A 90 -9.35 -1.03 -20.78
C GLU A 90 -9.95 0.35 -21.09
N LYS A 91 -11.14 0.41 -21.70
CA LYS A 91 -11.85 1.67 -21.95
C LYS A 91 -12.19 2.41 -20.67
N TRP A 92 -12.63 1.68 -19.64
CA TRP A 92 -12.96 2.25 -18.35
C TRP A 92 -11.71 2.78 -17.65
N PHE A 93 -10.61 2.02 -17.64
CA PHE A 93 -9.33 2.42 -17.03
C PHE A 93 -8.64 3.56 -17.81
N LYS A 94 -8.85 3.67 -19.12
CA LYS A 94 -8.43 4.86 -19.89
C LYS A 94 -9.11 6.14 -19.42
N LYS A 95 -10.37 6.05 -18.97
CA LYS A 95 -11.14 7.20 -18.47
C LYS A 95 -10.97 7.44 -16.97
N TRP A 96 -10.90 6.38 -16.17
CA TRP A 96 -10.92 6.39 -14.71
C TRP A 96 -9.65 5.84 -14.06
N GLY A 97 -8.58 5.57 -14.81
CA GLY A 97 -7.37 4.95 -14.28
C GLY A 97 -6.69 5.81 -13.22
N TRP A 98 -6.57 7.12 -13.44
CA TRP A 98 -5.90 8.01 -12.48
C TRP A 98 -6.71 8.24 -11.19
N PRO A 99 -8.04 8.49 -11.17
CA PRO A 99 -8.76 8.62 -9.92
C PRO A 99 -8.82 7.30 -9.16
N VAL A 100 -8.92 6.18 -9.87
CA VAL A 100 -8.94 4.85 -9.26
C VAL A 100 -7.61 4.55 -8.60
N LEU A 101 -6.49 4.79 -9.27
CA LEU A 101 -5.15 4.61 -8.67
C LEU A 101 -4.90 5.51 -7.47
N LEU A 102 -5.43 6.74 -7.50
CA LEU A 102 -5.27 7.69 -6.41
C LEU A 102 -6.10 7.28 -5.18
N LEU A 103 -7.32 6.78 -5.40
CA LEU A 103 -8.28 6.46 -4.34
C LEU A 103 -8.17 5.01 -3.86
N SER A 104 -7.63 4.10 -4.68
CA SER A 104 -7.54 2.68 -4.34
C SER A 104 -6.86 2.37 -3.01
N PRO A 105 -5.81 3.09 -2.57
CA PRO A 105 -5.15 2.79 -1.29
C PRO A 105 -6.11 2.86 -0.09
N TRP A 106 -7.19 3.64 -0.18
CA TRP A 106 -8.19 3.80 0.86
C TRP A 106 -9.13 2.61 1.00
N ILE A 107 -9.16 1.71 0.01
CA ILE A 107 -10.01 0.52 0.02
C ILE A 107 -9.16 -0.68 0.48
N PRO A 108 -9.43 -1.24 1.68
CA PRO A 108 -8.66 -2.37 2.17
C PRO A 108 -8.82 -3.58 1.23
N PHE A 109 -7.76 -4.39 1.12
CA PHE A 109 -7.63 -5.58 0.24
C PHE A 109 -7.65 -5.27 -1.27
N VAL A 110 -8.63 -4.51 -1.75
CA VAL A 110 -8.80 -4.17 -3.17
C VAL A 110 -7.71 -3.21 -3.65
N GLY A 111 -7.27 -2.30 -2.77
CA GLY A 111 -6.27 -1.28 -3.09
C GLY A 111 -4.94 -1.85 -3.62
N ASP A 112 -4.54 -3.02 -3.12
CA ASP A 112 -3.27 -3.68 -3.47
C ASP A 112 -3.36 -4.49 -4.77
N LEU A 113 -4.58 -4.81 -5.23
CA LEU A 113 -4.83 -5.47 -6.51
C LEU A 113 -4.81 -4.47 -7.69
N ILE A 114 -5.13 -3.20 -7.46
CA ILE A 114 -5.18 -2.18 -8.52
C ILE A 114 -3.82 -2.00 -9.24
N PRO A 115 -2.66 -1.99 -8.56
CA PRO A 115 -1.36 -2.06 -9.24
C PRO A 115 -1.22 -3.21 -10.24
N ILE A 116 -1.72 -4.40 -9.91
CA ILE A 116 -1.69 -5.57 -10.80
C ILE A 116 -2.58 -5.32 -12.02
N VAL A 117 -3.78 -4.74 -11.82
CA VAL A 117 -4.69 -4.38 -12.90
C VAL A 117 -4.06 -3.33 -13.83
N ALA A 118 -3.43 -2.30 -13.26
CA ALA A 118 -2.74 -1.27 -14.02
C ALA A 118 -1.59 -1.84 -14.87
N GLY A 119 -0.83 -2.79 -14.32
CA GLY A 119 0.21 -3.52 -15.05
C GLY A 119 -0.36 -4.41 -16.16
N THR A 120 -1.45 -5.11 -15.87
CA THR A 120 -2.16 -5.97 -16.85
C THR A 120 -2.63 -5.17 -18.06
N LEU A 121 -3.12 -3.95 -17.83
CA LEU A 121 -3.57 -3.04 -18.89
C LEU A 121 -2.41 -2.25 -19.54
N ALA A 122 -1.16 -2.58 -19.21
CA ALA A 122 0.05 -1.93 -19.72
C ALA A 122 0.02 -0.39 -19.62
N MET A 123 -0.54 0.13 -18.52
CA MET A 123 -0.53 1.58 -18.26
C MET A 123 0.91 2.09 -18.19
N ASP A 124 1.21 3.30 -18.68
CA ASP A 124 2.55 3.86 -18.57
C ASP A 124 3.07 3.87 -17.12
N TRP A 125 4.24 3.25 -16.90
CA TRP A 125 4.77 3.00 -15.56
C TRP A 125 5.10 4.27 -14.79
N LYS A 126 5.46 5.37 -15.48
CA LYS A 126 5.74 6.66 -14.83
C LYS A 126 4.46 7.28 -14.30
N HIS A 127 3.42 7.30 -15.14
CA HIS A 127 2.09 7.80 -14.74
C HIS A 127 1.52 6.95 -13.60
N PHE A 128 1.62 5.63 -13.70
CA PHE A 128 1.22 4.72 -12.63
C PHE A 128 1.92 5.06 -11.31
N LEU A 129 3.26 5.14 -11.32
CA LEU A 129 4.05 5.40 -10.12
C LEU A 129 3.71 6.75 -9.49
N VAL A 130 3.64 7.83 -10.27
CA VAL A 130 3.32 9.16 -9.74
C VAL A 130 1.97 9.16 -9.04
N VAL A 131 0.94 8.58 -9.66
CA VAL A 131 -0.42 8.60 -9.11
C VAL A 131 -0.55 7.68 -7.89
N ILE A 132 -0.02 6.46 -7.94
CA ILE A 132 -0.13 5.51 -6.82
C ILE A 132 0.69 5.97 -5.62
N VAL A 133 1.87 6.55 -5.84
CA VAL A 133 2.70 7.12 -4.77
C VAL A 133 2.01 8.31 -4.14
N ALA A 134 1.38 9.19 -4.94
CA ALA A 134 0.58 10.29 -4.40
C ALA A 134 -0.58 9.78 -3.52
N GLY A 135 -1.36 8.80 -4.00
CA GLY A 135 -2.46 8.22 -3.24
C GLY A 135 -2.01 7.58 -1.93
N ARG A 136 -0.91 6.82 -1.97
CA ARG A 136 -0.31 6.18 -0.79
C ARG A 136 0.28 7.21 0.17
N ALA A 137 0.95 8.24 -0.32
CA ALA A 137 1.45 9.36 0.48
C ALA A 137 0.33 10.05 1.25
N ILE A 138 -0.75 10.41 0.56
CA ILE A 138 -1.90 11.07 1.17
C ILE A 138 -2.51 10.18 2.26
N LYS A 139 -2.72 8.89 1.97
CA LYS A 139 -3.24 7.93 2.96
C LYS A 139 -2.31 7.79 4.17
N THR A 140 -1.02 7.56 3.94
CA THR A 140 -0.04 7.34 5.01
C THR A 140 0.08 8.58 5.90
N LEU A 141 0.14 9.79 5.32
CA LEU A 141 0.14 11.03 6.09
C LEU A 141 -1.14 11.18 6.93
N ALA A 142 -2.30 10.93 6.34
CA ALA A 142 -3.57 11.03 7.06
C ALA A 142 -3.62 10.08 8.26
N ILE A 143 -3.17 8.82 8.09
CA ILE A 143 -3.11 7.84 9.18
C ILE A 143 -2.13 8.27 10.27
N LEU A 144 -0.92 8.70 9.90
CA LEU A 144 0.10 9.08 10.88
C LEU A 144 -0.33 10.34 11.66
N TRP A 145 -0.89 11.33 10.97
CA TRP A 145 -1.37 12.56 11.60
C TRP A 145 -2.55 12.28 12.53
N PHE A 146 -3.51 11.46 12.10
CA PHE A 146 -4.62 11.03 12.93
C PHE A 146 -4.15 10.21 14.14
N GLY A 147 -3.20 9.29 13.94
CA GLY A 147 -2.60 8.50 15.01
C GLY A 147 -1.88 9.36 16.05
N GLN A 148 -1.14 10.38 15.60
CA GLN A 148 -0.46 11.33 16.48
C GLN A 148 -1.46 12.19 17.27
N ALA A 149 -2.51 12.71 16.62
CA ALA A 149 -3.57 13.46 17.29
C ALA A 149 -4.30 12.59 18.32
N LEU A 150 -4.56 11.32 18.01
CA LEU A 150 -5.17 10.36 18.91
C LEU A 150 -4.32 10.15 20.17
N PHE A 151 -3.01 9.96 20.04
CA PHE A 151 -2.13 9.85 21.20
C PHE A 151 -2.09 11.13 22.05
N GLY A 152 -2.06 12.30 21.40
CA GLY A 152 -2.13 13.58 22.09
C GLY A 152 -3.42 13.79 22.90
N ILE A 153 -4.57 13.37 22.37
CA ILE A 153 -5.88 13.45 23.07
C ILE A 153 -5.94 12.47 24.24
N LEU A 154 -5.40 11.26 24.06
CA LEU A 154 -5.43 10.20 25.06
C LEU A 154 -4.35 10.35 26.15
N GLY A 155 -3.43 11.31 26.00
CA GLY A 155 -2.39 11.60 26.99
C GLY A 155 -1.28 10.54 27.07
N PHE A 156 -1.01 9.84 25.96
CA PHE A 156 0.09 8.87 25.84
C PHE A 156 1.34 9.48 25.21
#